data_AF-A0AAE9EJJ4-F1
#
_entry.id   AF-A0AAE9EJJ4-F1
#
_cell.length_a   1.000
_cell.length_b   1.000
_cell.length_c   1.000
_cell.angle_alpha   90.00
_cell.angle_beta   90.00
_cell.angle_gamma   90.00
#
_symmetry.space_group_name_H-M   'P 1'
#
loop_
_entity.id
_entity.type
_entity.pdbx_description
1 polymer ?
#
loop_
_entity_poly.entity_id
_entity_poly.type
_entity_poly.pdbx_seq_one_letter_code
_entity_poly.pdbx_strand_id
1 'polypeptide(L)'
;MAENSSSSADSYSFVEIPELPNSQAYVNEINKIFADLRAREPEAEELTQKIFMLIGMAKAAKKKMELENKNKVDIDFVMDAIGSLQIKAFGEK
;
A
#
# COMPACT_ATOMS: atom_id res chain seq x y z
N MET A 1 14.53 -33.53 -27.25
CA MET A 1 13.86 -33.37 -25.95
C MET A 1 14.23 -31.98 -25.45
N ALA A 2 13.28 -31.04 -25.47
CA ALA A 2 13.47 -29.72 -24.89
C ALA A 2 12.78 -29.77 -23.52
N GLU A 3 13.56 -29.91 -22.46
CA GLU A 3 13.04 -29.75 -21.10
C GLU A 3 13.05 -28.25 -20.80
N ASN A 4 11.83 -27.73 -20.74
CA ASN A 4 11.49 -26.34 -20.61
C ASN A 4 11.82 -25.86 -19.20
N SER A 5 12.46 -24.70 -19.13
CA SER A 5 12.84 -23.96 -17.93
C SER A 5 11.66 -23.83 -16.96
N SER A 6 11.74 -24.46 -15.79
CA SER A 6 10.87 -24.11 -14.67
C SER A 6 11.39 -22.79 -14.08
N SER A 7 10.82 -21.71 -14.60
CA SER A 7 11.07 -20.34 -14.17
C SER A 7 10.59 -20.15 -12.73
N SER A 8 11.52 -19.99 -11.79
CA SER A 8 11.26 -19.62 -10.39
C SER A 8 10.78 -18.16 -10.27
N ALA A 9 9.67 -17.81 -10.95
CA ALA A 9 9.20 -16.44 -11.10
C ALA A 9 7.85 -16.14 -10.42
N ASP A 10 7.31 -17.05 -9.61
CA ASP A 10 5.95 -16.91 -9.05
C ASP A 10 5.92 -16.99 -7.52
N SER A 11 6.62 -16.09 -6.84
CA SER A 11 6.40 -15.89 -5.39
C SER A 11 6.41 -14.42 -4.99
N TYR A 12 6.00 -13.52 -5.89
CA TYR A 12 5.53 -12.21 -5.45
C TYR A 12 4.17 -12.41 -4.79
N SER A 13 4.19 -12.58 -3.47
CA SER A 13 3.02 -12.59 -2.60
C SER A 13 2.06 -11.47 -3.01
N PHE A 14 0.88 -11.84 -3.51
CA PHE A 14 -0.19 -10.88 -3.80
C PHE A 14 -0.57 -10.24 -2.46
N VAL A 15 -0.22 -8.99 -2.26
CA VAL A 15 -0.61 -8.25 -1.06
C VAL A 15 -2.12 -8.06 -1.09
N GLU A 16 -2.83 -8.75 -0.20
CA GLU A 16 -4.28 -8.66 -0.08
C GLU A 16 -4.68 -7.25 0.37
N ILE A 17 -5.54 -6.59 -0.40
CA ILE A 17 -6.04 -5.25 -0.08
C ILE A 17 -7.39 -5.41 0.60
N PRO A 18 -7.55 -4.97 1.87
CA PRO A 18 -8.80 -5.13 2.58
C PRO A 18 -9.94 -4.37 1.89
N GLU A 19 -11.10 -5.00 1.78
CA GLU A 19 -12.33 -4.33 1.33
C GLU A 19 -13.02 -3.65 2.52
N LEU A 20 -13.13 -2.32 2.47
CA LEU A 20 -13.67 -1.52 3.55
C LEU A 20 -14.98 -0.81 3.13
N PRO A 21 -15.91 -0.58 4.08
CA PRO A 21 -17.28 -0.20 3.75
C PRO A 21 -17.40 1.17 3.07
N ASN A 22 -16.48 2.11 3.34
CA ASN A 22 -16.50 3.45 2.78
C ASN A 22 -15.10 4.07 2.73
N SER A 23 -14.98 5.22 2.06
CA SER A 23 -13.72 5.96 1.92
C SER A 23 -13.05 6.32 3.25
N GLN A 24 -13.83 6.71 4.27
CA GLN A 24 -13.28 7.09 5.58
C GLN A 24 -12.68 5.89 6.32
N ALA A 25 -13.29 4.70 6.19
CA ALA A 25 -12.76 3.48 6.76
C ALA A 25 -11.37 3.16 6.19
N TYR A 26 -11.17 3.36 4.88
CA TYR A 26 -9.85 3.25 4.26
C TYR A 26 -8.85 4.25 4.82
N VAL A 27 -9.20 5.53 4.91
CA VAL A 27 -8.31 6.58 5.46
C VAL A 27 -7.90 6.25 6.90
N ASN A 28 -8.86 5.82 7.72
CA ASN A 28 -8.59 5.45 9.11
C ASN A 28 -7.62 4.27 9.21
N GLU A 29 -7.82 3.25 8.39
CA GLU A 29 -6.97 2.05 8.42
C GLU A 29 -5.55 2.36 7.90
N ILE A 30 -5.43 3.16 6.84
CA ILE A 30 -4.15 3.67 6.35
C ILE A 30 -3.41 4.44 7.45
N ASN A 31 -4.09 5.32 8.18
CA ASN A 31 -3.48 6.07 9.27
C ASN A 31 -3.00 5.18 10.42
N LYS A 32 -3.72 4.10 10.75
CA LYS A 32 -3.25 3.12 11.74
C LYS A 32 -1.98 2.42 11.28
N ILE A 33 -1.92 1.99 10.02
CA ILE A 33 -0.72 1.34 9.46
C ILE A 33 0.46 2.32 9.48
N PHE A 34 0.24 3.59 9.13
CA PHE A 34 1.29 4.62 9.24
C PHE A 34 1.77 4.85 10.67
N ALA A 35 0.87 4.80 11.66
CA ALA A 35 1.24 4.95 13.07
C ALA A 35 2.07 3.74 13.54
N ASP A 36 1.65 2.53 13.16
CA ASP A 36 2.37 1.28 13.44
C ASP A 36 3.77 1.31 12.84
N LEU A 37 3.91 1.64 11.55
CA LEU A 37 5.20 1.77 10.85
C LEU A 37 6.12 2.87 11.42
N ARG A 38 5.58 3.84 12.15
CA ARG A 38 6.38 4.86 12.87
C ARG A 38 6.78 4.39 14.26
N ALA A 39 5.96 3.58 14.90
CA ALA A 39 6.19 3.08 16.25
C ALA A 39 7.20 1.93 16.28
N ARG A 40 7.31 1.18 15.18
CA ARG A 40 8.32 0.12 15.02
C ARG A 40 9.17 0.38 13.79
N GLU A 41 10.42 -0.07 13.82
CA GLU A 41 11.29 -0.12 12.64
C GLU A 41 11.13 -1.50 11.99
N PRO A 42 10.20 -1.67 11.02
CA PRO A 42 9.99 -2.96 10.37
C PRO A 42 11.20 -3.34 9.52
N GLU A 43 11.38 -4.65 9.32
CA GLU A 43 12.34 -5.17 8.36
C GLU A 43 11.99 -4.72 6.93
N ALA A 44 12.98 -4.69 6.03
CA ALA A 44 12.83 -4.17 4.68
C ALA A 44 11.74 -4.90 3.86
N GLU A 45 11.62 -6.22 4.03
CA GLU A 45 10.59 -7.01 3.37
C GLU A 45 9.19 -6.63 3.84
N GLU A 46 8.99 -6.52 5.16
CA GLU A 46 7.72 -6.12 5.73
C GLU A 46 7.36 -4.68 5.33
N LEU A 47 8.32 -3.76 5.37
CA LEU A 47 8.12 -2.37 4.94
C LEU A 47 7.64 -2.32 3.48
N THR A 48 8.27 -3.13 2.61
CA THR A 48 7.92 -3.23 1.19
C THR A 48 6.50 -3.75 1.00
N GLN A 49 6.11 -4.83 1.70
CA GLN A 49 4.76 -5.38 1.65
C GLN A 49 3.72 -4.36 2.14
N LYS A 50 4.00 -3.65 3.24
CA LYS A 50 3.12 -2.61 3.80
C LYS A 50 2.96 -1.43 2.84
N ILE A 51 4.02 -1.02 2.14
CA ILE A 51 3.95 0.02 1.11
C ILE A 51 2.99 -0.40 -0.02
N PHE A 52 3.11 -1.62 -0.55
CA PHE A 52 2.21 -2.09 -1.60
C PHE A 52 0.75 -2.15 -1.13
N MET A 53 0.52 -2.59 0.11
CA MET A 53 -0.80 -2.60 0.73
C MET A 53 -1.40 -1.19 0.81
N LEU A 54 -0.61 -0.22 1.30
CA LEU A 54 -1.02 1.18 1.43
C LEU A 54 -1.40 1.80 0.08
N ILE A 55 -0.64 1.51 -0.99
CA ILE A 55 -0.96 1.97 -2.35
C ILE A 55 -2.31 1.40 -2.80
N GLY A 56 -2.54 0.11 -2.60
CA GLY A 56 -3.80 -0.53 -2.95
C GLY A 56 -4.99 0.07 -2.19
N MET A 57 -4.84 0.27 -0.88
CA MET A 57 -5.86 0.88 -0.03
C MET A 57 -6.15 2.33 -0.43
N ALA A 58 -5.14 3.14 -0.74
CA ALA A 58 -5.33 4.52 -1.19
C ALA A 58 -6.09 4.59 -2.53
N LYS A 59 -5.78 3.69 -3.47
CA LYS A 59 -6.54 3.56 -4.74
C LYS A 59 -7.99 3.14 -4.49
N ALA A 60 -8.22 2.17 -3.61
CA ALA A 60 -9.58 1.74 -3.25
C ALA A 60 -10.38 2.86 -2.57
N ALA A 61 -9.74 3.61 -1.67
CA ALA A 61 -10.32 4.78 -1.02
C ALA A 61 -10.73 5.85 -2.04
N LYS A 62 -9.85 6.17 -3.00
CA LYS A 62 -10.15 7.13 -4.08
C LYS A 62 -11.38 6.70 -4.89
N LYS A 63 -11.47 5.42 -5.25
CA LYS A 63 -12.63 4.87 -5.96
C LYS A 63 -13.91 4.99 -5.13
N LYS A 64 -13.86 4.73 -3.82
CA LYS A 64 -15.02 4.91 -2.92
C LYS A 64 -15.41 6.39 -2.79
N MET A 65 -14.44 7.31 -2.68
CA MET A 65 -14.73 8.76 -2.64
C MET A 65 -15.43 9.25 -3.92
N GLU A 66 -15.05 8.70 -5.08
CA GLU A 66 -15.74 8.97 -6.35
C GLU A 66 -17.20 8.53 -6.32
N LEU A 67 -17.47 7.33 -5.80
CA LEU A 67 -18.84 6.81 -5.64
C LEU A 67 -19.64 7.59 -4.60
N GLU A 68 -18.97 8.13 -3.58
CA GLU A 68 -19.57 8.90 -2.49
C GLU A 68 -19.71 10.40 -2.80
N ASN A 69 -19.27 10.87 -3.97
CA ASN A 69 -19.20 12.31 -4.32
C ASN A 69 -18.44 13.16 -3.28
N LYS A 70 -17.36 12.60 -2.71
CA LYS A 70 -16.49 13.29 -1.74
C LYS A 70 -15.26 13.88 -2.40
N ASN A 71 -14.71 14.92 -1.78
CA ASN A 71 -13.43 15.50 -2.19
C ASN A 71 -12.29 14.49 -1.98
N LYS A 72 -11.34 14.45 -2.92
CA LYS A 72 -10.22 13.49 -2.96
C LYS A 72 -8.94 14.02 -2.32
N VAL A 73 -8.92 15.28 -1.89
CA VAL A 73 -7.76 15.96 -1.29
C VAL A 73 -7.12 15.13 -0.17
N ASP A 74 -7.91 14.49 0.68
CA ASP A 74 -7.40 13.66 1.79
C ASP A 74 -6.58 12.45 1.31
N ILE A 75 -6.85 11.92 0.11
CA ILE A 75 -6.12 10.78 -0.45
C ILE A 75 -4.84 11.20 -1.17
N ASP A 76 -4.79 12.40 -1.74
CA ASP A 76 -3.57 12.89 -2.36
C ASP A 76 -2.46 13.07 -1.31
N PHE A 77 -2.79 13.61 -0.12
CA PHE A 77 -1.88 13.65 1.02
C PHE A 77 -1.41 12.27 1.48
N VAL A 78 -2.32 11.29 1.48
CA VAL A 78 -1.97 9.90 1.80
C VAL A 78 -0.98 9.33 0.78
N MET A 79 -1.19 9.56 -0.51
CA MET A 79 -0.29 9.09 -1.56
C MET A 79 1.10 9.73 -1.46
N ASP A 80 1.19 11.02 -1.12
CA ASP A 80 2.47 11.70 -0.88
C ASP A 80 3.23 11.10 0.32
N ALA A 81 2.51 10.77 1.39
CA ALA A 81 3.09 10.11 2.57
C ALA A 81 3.60 8.69 2.25
N ILE A 82 2.90 7.94 1.38
CA ILE A 82 3.36 6.65 0.88
C ILE A 82 4.63 6.82 0.04
N GLY A 83 4.69 7.83 -0.84
CA GLY A 83 5.88 8.13 -1.63
C GLY A 83 7.10 8.41 -0.75
N SER A 84 6.90 9.12 0.37
CA SER A 84 7.97 9.37 1.35
C SER A 84 8.48 8.07 2.00
N LEU A 85 7.60 7.11 2.29
CA LEU A 85 8.00 5.78 2.77
C LEU A 85 8.78 4.99 1.71
N GLN A 86 8.39 5.07 0.43
CA GLN A 86 9.13 4.43 -0.66
C GLN A 86 10.55 4.98 -0.76
N ILE A 87 10.74 6.29 -0.62
CA ILE A 87 12.07 6.90 -0.61
C ILE A 87 12.88 6.41 0.59
N LYS A 88 12.29 6.30 1.79
CA LYS A 88 12.99 5.73 2.95
C LYS A 88 13.36 4.26 2.74
N ALA A 89 12.49 3.46 2.13
CA ALA A 89 12.70 2.04 1.93
C ALA A 89 13.71 1.71 0.82
N PHE A 90 13.79 2.53 -0.23
CA PHE A 90 14.55 2.23 -1.46
C PHE A 90 15.60 3.29 -1.84
N GLY A 91 15.65 4.42 -1.14
CA GLY A 91 16.41 5.61 -1.52
C GLY A 91 17.74 5.82 -0.79
N GLU A 92 18.06 5.04 0.24
CA GLU A 92 19.42 5.04 0.82
C GLU A 92 20.32 4.20 -0.10
N LYS A 93 20.98 4.88 -1.05
CA LYS A 93 22.14 4.38 -1.78
C LYS A 93 23.43 4.89 -1.17
#